data_AF-A0A821FU83-F1
#
_entry.id   AF-A0A821FU83-F1
#
_cell.length_a   1.000
_cell.length_b   1.000
_cell.length_c   1.000
_cell.angle_alpha   90.00
_cell.angle_beta   90.00
_cell.angle_gamma   90.00
#
_symmetry.space_group_name_H-M   'P 1'
#
loop_
_entity.id
_entity.type
_entity.pdbx_description
1 polymer ?
#
loop_
_entity_poly.entity_id
_entity_poly.type
_entity_poly.pdbx_seq_one_letter_code
_entity_poly.pdbx_strand_id
1 'polypeptide(L)'
;MQFSIHPPWPEPIPRDLKETRLQQFLEQMSMSVLAEATCAVCNVRTPAKDSKKISISKIPNIQLLKISEGLNDLIINIQSTSLQNSRRDTEMFTNNNIEITERTANPSTFDSASFYCQNNVILYKSGLFQQNKVDMCILCQKCHGALSKGSIPKFSAANNTWLGDIPAELQG
;
A
#
# COMPACT_ATOMS: atom_id res chain seq x y z
N MET A 1 -13.51 -35.66 -63.38
CA MET A 1 -12.53 -34.71 -62.83
C MET A 1 -13.03 -34.29 -61.46
N GLN A 2 -12.38 -34.72 -60.38
CA GLN A 2 -12.70 -34.32 -59.00
C GLN A 2 -11.70 -33.24 -58.58
N PHE A 3 -12.18 -32.05 -58.29
CA PHE A 3 -11.39 -31.00 -57.65
C PHE A 3 -11.47 -31.19 -56.13
N SER A 4 -10.34 -31.46 -55.49
CA SER A 4 -10.23 -31.46 -54.02
C SER A 4 -10.36 -30.03 -53.50
N ILE A 5 -11.50 -29.71 -52.91
CA ILE A 5 -11.80 -28.42 -52.27
C ILE A 5 -11.33 -28.47 -50.80
N HIS A 6 -10.06 -28.81 -50.57
CA HIS A 6 -9.49 -28.64 -49.24
C HIS A 6 -8.92 -27.23 -49.16
N PRO A 7 -9.38 -26.39 -48.22
CA PRO A 7 -8.75 -25.11 -47.99
C PRO A 7 -7.28 -25.36 -47.65
N PRO A 8 -6.35 -24.56 -48.21
CA PRO A 8 -4.93 -24.72 -47.92
C PRO A 8 -4.70 -24.57 -46.42
N TRP A 9 -3.79 -25.38 -45.88
CA TRP A 9 -3.33 -25.21 -44.51
C TRP A 9 -2.81 -23.77 -44.34
N PRO A 10 -3.11 -23.09 -43.22
CA PRO A 10 -2.56 -21.76 -42.94
C PRO A 10 -1.03 -21.77 -42.99
N GLU A 11 -0.48 -20.68 -43.51
CA GLU A 11 0.96 -20.50 -43.60
C GLU A 11 1.61 -20.47 -42.19
N PRO A 12 2.83 -20.98 -42.05
CA PRO A 12 3.57 -20.89 -40.79
C PRO A 12 3.77 -19.44 -40.35
N ILE A 13 3.44 -19.16 -39.09
CA ILE A 13 3.62 -17.82 -38.51
C ILE A 13 5.12 -17.42 -38.57
N PRO A 14 5.45 -16.23 -39.10
CA PRO A 14 6.83 -15.73 -39.16
C PRO A 14 7.50 -15.73 -37.78
N ARG A 15 8.80 -16.09 -37.74
CA ARG A 15 9.56 -16.15 -36.48
C ARG A 15 9.64 -14.79 -35.79
N ASP A 16 9.92 -13.74 -36.54
CA ASP A 16 10.06 -12.38 -36.02
C ASP A 16 8.77 -11.91 -35.33
N LEU A 17 7.61 -12.31 -35.85
CA LEU A 17 6.32 -12.00 -35.23
C LEU A 17 6.14 -12.73 -33.90
N LYS A 18 6.55 -14.01 -33.82
CA LYS A 18 6.52 -14.77 -32.57
C LYS A 18 7.44 -14.16 -31.53
N GLU A 19 8.66 -13.81 -31.92
CA GLU A 19 9.67 -13.20 -31.03
C GLU A 19 9.19 -11.83 -30.51
N THR A 20 8.68 -10.97 -31.40
CA THR A 20 8.13 -9.66 -31.02
C THR A 20 6.97 -9.80 -30.03
N ARG A 21 6.04 -10.75 -30.26
CA ARG A 21 4.90 -10.97 -29.36
C ARG A 21 5.34 -11.55 -28.02
N LEU A 22 6.31 -12.46 -28.02
CA LEU A 22 6.88 -13.00 -26.79
C LEU A 22 7.57 -11.89 -25.98
N GLN A 23 8.38 -11.05 -26.61
CA GLN A 23 9.04 -9.95 -25.94
C GLN A 23 8.03 -8.95 -25.35
N GLN A 24 7.01 -8.56 -26.13
CA GLN A 24 5.94 -7.69 -25.64
C GLN A 24 5.22 -8.30 -24.42
N PHE A 25 4.95 -9.60 -24.45
CA PHE A 25 4.35 -10.31 -23.32
C PHE A 25 5.26 -10.29 -22.10
N LEU A 26 6.55 -10.59 -22.26
CA LEU A 26 7.53 -10.57 -21.17
C LEU A 26 7.66 -9.18 -20.54
N GLU A 27 7.65 -8.13 -21.35
CA GLU A 27 7.69 -6.74 -20.87
C GLU A 27 6.44 -6.40 -20.05
N GLN A 28 5.25 -6.75 -20.57
CA GLN A 28 3.97 -6.51 -19.90
C GLN A 28 3.80 -7.33 -18.61
N MET A 29 4.40 -8.52 -18.56
CA MET A 29 4.38 -9.41 -17.40
C MET A 29 5.60 -9.22 -16.48
N SER A 30 6.45 -8.23 -16.75
CA SER A 30 7.59 -7.97 -15.88
C SER A 30 7.11 -7.53 -14.49
N MET A 31 7.82 -7.97 -13.45
CA MET A 31 7.49 -7.63 -12.07
C MET A 31 7.44 -6.11 -11.83
N SER A 32 8.19 -5.33 -12.60
CA SER A 32 8.16 -3.86 -12.52
C SER A 32 6.83 -3.26 -13.01
N VAL A 33 6.20 -3.87 -14.02
CA VAL A 33 4.92 -3.44 -14.59
C VAL A 33 3.75 -3.92 -13.75
N LEU A 34 3.87 -5.14 -13.21
CA LEU A 34 2.87 -5.77 -12.34
C LEU A 34 2.97 -5.33 -10.87
N ALA A 35 4.03 -4.61 -10.50
CA ALA A 35 4.22 -4.15 -9.13
C ALA A 35 3.01 -3.33 -8.67
N GLU A 36 2.45 -3.72 -7.54
CA GLU A 36 1.41 -2.96 -6.86
C GLU A 36 2.00 -2.15 -5.72
N ALA A 37 1.30 -1.08 -5.37
CA ALA A 37 1.60 -0.25 -4.23
C ALA A 37 0.32 0.15 -3.51
N THR A 38 0.39 0.25 -2.19
CA THR A 38 -0.77 0.62 -1.36
C THR A 38 -0.75 2.11 -1.07
N CYS A 39 -1.87 2.80 -1.31
CA CYS A 39 -1.99 4.21 -1.00
C CYS A 39 -2.05 4.45 0.52
N ALA A 40 -1.16 5.29 1.04
CA ALA A 40 -1.12 5.67 2.45
C ALA A 40 -2.36 6.45 2.90
N VAL A 41 -3.16 7.02 2.00
CA VAL A 41 -4.35 7.80 2.37
C VAL A 41 -5.62 6.96 2.40
N CYS A 42 -5.80 6.08 1.42
CA CYS A 42 -7.05 5.34 1.25
C CYS A 42 -6.91 3.81 1.29
N ASN A 43 -5.71 3.30 1.57
CA ASN A 43 -5.38 1.87 1.63
C ASN A 43 -5.69 1.06 0.35
N VAL A 44 -6.03 1.72 -0.76
CA VAL A 44 -6.29 1.05 -2.04
C VAL A 44 -4.97 0.65 -2.69
N ARG A 45 -4.91 -0.59 -3.16
CA ARG A 45 -3.81 -1.08 -4.00
C ARG A 45 -3.98 -0.57 -5.44
N THR A 46 -2.91 -0.04 -5.99
CA THR A 46 -2.86 0.43 -7.37
C THR A 46 -1.54 0.02 -8.02
N PRO A 47 -1.47 -0.09 -9.35
CA PRO A 47 -0.18 -0.27 -10.03
C PRO A 47 0.82 0.80 -9.57
N ALA A 48 2.05 0.38 -9.29
CA ALA A 48 3.10 1.25 -8.78
C ALA A 48 3.40 2.40 -9.76
N LYS A 49 3.28 2.14 -11.08
CA LYS A 49 3.38 3.14 -12.15
C LYS A 49 2.35 4.27 -12.06
N ASP A 50 1.18 3.97 -11.50
CA ASP A 50 0.07 4.93 -11.33
C ASP A 50 0.13 5.61 -9.95
N SER A 51 1.17 5.34 -9.16
CA SER A 51 1.32 5.86 -7.80
C SER A 51 2.41 6.93 -7.73
N LYS A 52 2.28 7.86 -6.79
CA LYS A 52 3.29 8.88 -6.51
C LYS A 52 3.98 8.58 -5.20
N LYS A 53 5.31 8.53 -5.25
CA LYS A 53 6.18 8.44 -4.07
C LYS A 53 6.60 9.86 -3.69
N ILE A 54 6.20 10.32 -2.50
CA ILE A 54 6.57 11.66 -2.02
C ILE A 54 6.93 11.60 -0.53
N SER A 55 7.67 12.58 -0.04
CA SER A 55 7.86 12.74 1.41
C SER A 55 6.54 13.11 2.06
N ILE A 56 6.29 12.61 3.28
CA ILE A 56 5.10 12.97 4.07
C ILE A 56 4.99 14.49 4.22
N SER A 57 6.12 15.17 4.43
CA SER A 57 6.20 16.64 4.51
C SER A 57 5.73 17.38 3.25
N LYS A 58 5.68 16.71 2.09
CA LYS A 58 5.31 17.28 0.78
C LYS A 58 3.90 16.90 0.34
N ILE A 59 3.10 16.26 1.19
CA ILE A 59 1.71 15.94 0.86
C ILE A 59 0.94 17.26 0.66
N PRO A 60 0.29 17.46 -0.51
CA PRO A 60 -0.53 18.65 -0.74
C PRO A 60 -1.66 18.72 0.28
N ASN A 61 -1.90 19.91 0.85
CA ASN A 61 -2.99 20.14 1.80
C ASN A 61 -3.13 19.07 2.91
N ILE A 62 -2.00 18.63 3.48
CA ILE A 62 -1.94 17.55 4.49
C ILE A 62 -2.87 17.79 5.69
N GLN A 63 -3.20 19.05 6.00
CA GLN A 63 -4.16 19.42 7.04
C GLN A 63 -5.58 18.84 6.82
N LEU A 64 -5.94 18.50 5.58
CA LEU A 64 -7.21 17.84 5.24
C LEU A 64 -7.26 16.37 5.67
N LEU A 65 -6.11 15.80 6.03
CA LEU A 65 -5.99 14.45 6.55
C LEU A 65 -5.98 14.42 8.08
N LYS A 66 -6.30 15.54 8.73
CA LYS A 66 -6.44 15.59 10.18
C LYS A 66 -7.70 14.86 10.62
N ILE A 67 -7.58 14.13 11.72
CA ILE A 67 -8.70 13.51 12.43
C ILE A 67 -9.61 14.63 12.97
N SER A 68 -10.93 14.42 12.93
CA SER A 68 -11.88 15.32 13.57
C SER A 68 -11.77 15.26 15.10
N GLU A 69 -12.04 16.37 15.78
CA GLU A 69 -11.83 16.49 17.23
C GLU A 69 -12.55 15.38 18.03
N GLY A 70 -13.74 14.95 17.61
CA GLY A 70 -14.50 13.89 18.26
C GLY A 70 -13.91 12.47 18.11
N LEU A 71 -13.05 12.23 17.12
CA LEU A 71 -12.37 10.94 16.91
C LEU A 71 -10.95 10.92 17.47
N ASN A 72 -10.38 12.09 17.77
CA ASN A 72 -8.99 12.22 18.20
C ASN A 72 -8.73 11.47 19.50
N ASP A 73 -9.62 11.63 20.49
CA ASP A 73 -9.51 10.95 21.79
C ASP A 73 -9.64 9.42 21.64
N LEU A 74 -10.49 8.94 20.74
CA LEU A 74 -10.65 7.51 20.49
C LEU A 74 -9.37 6.90 19.90
N ILE A 75 -8.76 7.57 18.93
CA ILE A 75 -7.56 7.10 18.23
C ILE A 75 -6.34 7.08 19.14
N ILE A 76 -6.15 8.15 19.91
CA ILE A 76 -5.05 8.25 20.87
C ILE A 76 -5.19 7.15 21.92
N ASN A 77 -6.41 6.85 22.37
CA ASN A 77 -6.66 5.78 23.32
C ASN A 77 -6.38 4.39 22.72
N ILE A 78 -6.71 4.14 21.45
CA ILE A 78 -6.38 2.88 20.75
C ILE A 78 -4.86 2.68 20.66
N GLN A 79 -4.11 3.73 20.31
CA GLN A 79 -2.65 3.66 20.29
C GLN A 79 -2.08 3.45 21.70
N SER A 80 -2.64 4.09 22.72
CA SER A 80 -2.18 3.97 24.12
C SER A 80 -2.51 2.62 24.77
N THR A 81 -3.61 1.98 24.39
CA THR A 81 -4.02 0.66 24.92
C THR A 81 -3.19 -0.48 24.33
N SER A 82 -2.69 -0.35 23.10
CA SER A 82 -1.71 -1.29 22.52
C SER A 82 -0.42 -1.37 23.37
N LEU A 83 0.01 -0.25 23.97
CA LEU A 83 1.18 -0.17 24.84
C LEU A 83 0.97 -0.83 26.22
N GLN A 84 -0.26 -0.87 26.73
CA GLN A 84 -0.54 -1.42 28.07
C GLN A 84 -0.74 -2.94 28.07
N ASN A 85 -1.24 -3.53 26.96
CA ASN A 85 -1.39 -4.98 26.86
C ASN A 85 -0.05 -5.70 26.63
N SER A 86 0.95 -5.02 26.07
CA SER A 86 2.30 -5.60 25.87
C SER A 86 3.08 -5.90 27.16
N ARG A 87 2.60 -5.44 28.33
CA ARG A 87 3.29 -5.65 29.63
C ARG A 87 2.92 -6.94 30.35
N ARG A 88 1.94 -7.71 29.87
CA ARG A 88 1.47 -8.94 30.56
C ARG A 88 2.00 -10.25 29.98
N ASP A 89 2.58 -10.24 28.78
CA ASP A 89 2.91 -11.49 28.05
C ASP A 89 4.41 -11.77 27.87
N THR A 90 5.29 -11.14 28.64
CA THR A 90 6.74 -11.41 28.55
C THR A 90 7.17 -12.53 29.51
N GLU A 91 6.74 -13.76 29.26
CA GLU A 91 7.51 -14.96 29.64
C GLU A 91 7.37 -16.05 28.56
N MET A 92 8.52 -16.63 28.20
CA MET A 92 8.74 -17.74 27.26
C MET A 92 8.78 -17.39 25.76
N PHE A 93 9.98 -17.31 25.19
CA PHE A 93 10.63 -18.43 24.47
C PHE A 93 11.91 -17.93 23.78
N THR A 94 12.97 -18.74 23.88
CA THR A 94 14.34 -18.51 23.40
C THR A 94 14.60 -19.15 22.03
N ASN A 95 15.56 -18.56 21.31
CA ASN A 95 16.50 -19.13 20.32
C ASN A 95 16.01 -19.53 18.91
N ASN A 96 16.49 -18.83 17.86
CA ASN A 96 17.61 -19.26 16.97
C ASN A 96 17.70 -18.43 15.67
N ASN A 97 18.94 -18.28 15.18
CA ASN A 97 19.44 -17.39 14.12
C ASN A 97 18.98 -17.71 12.69
N ILE A 98 18.63 -16.68 11.89
CA ILE A 98 18.98 -16.52 10.45
C ILE A 98 19.07 -15.02 10.11
N GLU A 99 20.21 -14.57 9.57
CA GLU A 99 20.47 -13.21 9.08
C GLU A 99 19.82 -12.95 7.70
N ILE A 100 18.94 -11.94 7.62
CA ILE A 100 18.75 -11.10 6.42
C ILE A 100 18.58 -9.65 6.93
N THR A 101 19.43 -8.75 6.46
CA THR A 101 19.61 -7.40 7.02
C THR A 101 18.59 -6.40 6.47
N GLU A 102 17.32 -6.50 6.89
CA GLU A 102 16.39 -5.38 6.92
C GLU A 102 16.40 -4.77 8.33
N ARG A 103 17.22 -3.74 8.53
CA ARG A 103 17.21 -3.02 9.82
C ARG A 103 16.03 -2.07 9.86
N THR A 104 14.95 -2.63 10.39
CA THR A 104 13.89 -1.98 11.14
C THR A 104 14.42 -0.79 11.95
N ALA A 105 13.76 0.36 11.81
CA ALA A 105 13.78 1.36 12.87
C ALA A 105 13.21 0.69 14.13
N ASN A 106 14.03 0.54 15.17
CA ASN A 106 13.70 0.14 16.55
C ASN A 106 12.49 -0.80 16.76
N PRO A 107 12.70 -2.10 17.03
CA PRO A 107 11.65 -3.02 17.41
C PRO A 107 11.39 -2.93 18.91
N SER A 108 10.55 -1.99 19.38
CA SER A 108 10.11 -2.01 20.78
C SER A 108 8.70 -1.48 21.03
N THR A 109 7.82 -1.51 20.04
CA THR A 109 6.37 -1.35 20.23
C THR A 109 5.67 -2.19 19.19
N PHE A 110 5.02 -3.28 19.61
CA PHE A 110 3.99 -3.94 18.81
C PHE A 110 2.82 -2.96 18.67
N ASP A 111 2.96 -2.02 17.75
CA ASP A 111 1.92 -1.06 17.41
C ASP A 111 0.97 -1.76 16.42
N SER A 112 0.00 -2.50 16.97
CA SER A 112 -1.01 -3.28 16.22
C SER A 112 -1.88 -2.44 15.29
N ALA A 113 -1.85 -1.10 15.41
CA ALA A 113 -2.66 -0.23 14.57
C ALA A 113 -2.25 -0.32 13.09
N SER A 114 -3.22 -0.45 12.19
CA SER A 114 -2.97 -0.42 10.73
C SER A 114 -2.60 0.99 10.21
N PHE A 115 -2.64 1.98 11.09
CA PHE A 115 -2.50 3.39 10.81
C PHE A 115 -1.37 4.04 11.62
N TYR A 116 -0.78 5.04 11.00
CA TYR A 116 0.16 5.98 11.55
C TYR A 116 -0.60 7.28 11.86
N CYS A 117 -0.42 7.80 13.07
CA CYS A 117 -0.96 9.09 13.48
C CYS A 117 0.17 9.98 14.00
N GLN A 118 0.41 11.12 13.36
CA GLN A 118 1.30 12.14 13.87
C GLN A 118 0.72 13.53 13.60
N ASN A 119 0.78 14.44 14.59
CA ASN A 119 0.22 15.80 14.48
C ASN A 119 -1.26 15.80 14.05
N ASN A 120 -2.02 14.83 14.56
CA ASN A 120 -3.41 14.52 14.21
C ASN A 120 -3.64 14.09 12.75
N VAL A 121 -2.60 13.92 11.94
CA VAL A 121 -2.72 13.41 10.57
C VAL A 121 -2.72 11.89 10.60
N ILE A 122 -3.74 11.28 9.99
CA ILE A 122 -3.86 9.82 9.90
C ILE A 122 -3.51 9.30 8.50
N LEU A 123 -2.64 8.28 8.46
CA LEU A 123 -2.22 7.58 7.24
C LEU A 123 -2.16 6.06 7.49
N TYR A 124 -2.38 5.25 6.47
CA TYR A 124 -2.20 3.79 6.55
C TYR A 124 -0.71 3.43 6.46
N LYS A 125 -0.23 2.63 7.41
CA LYS A 125 1.18 2.19 7.48
C LYS A 125 1.62 1.41 6.25
N SER A 126 0.69 0.67 5.63
CA SER A 126 0.91 -0.13 4.41
C SER A 126 1.43 0.69 3.21
N GLY A 127 1.21 2.01 3.20
CA GLY A 127 1.70 2.91 2.17
C GLY A 127 2.89 3.78 2.60
N LEU A 128 3.44 3.55 3.79
CA LEU A 128 4.58 4.30 4.34
C LEU A 128 5.87 3.51 4.20
N PHE A 129 6.98 4.21 3.95
CA PHE A 129 8.31 3.62 3.88
C PHE A 129 9.37 4.68 4.14
N GLN A 130 10.60 4.26 4.42
CA GLN A 130 11.73 5.19 4.56
C GLN A 130 12.65 5.12 3.34
N GLN A 131 13.12 6.29 2.90
CA GLN A 131 14.14 6.40 1.87
C GLN A 131 15.15 7.46 2.28
N ASN A 132 16.43 7.09 2.39
CA ASN A 132 17.51 8.00 2.81
C ASN A 132 17.24 8.72 4.14
N LYS A 133 16.67 8.02 5.14
CA LYS A 133 16.26 8.58 6.44
C LYS A 133 15.14 9.64 6.36
N VAL A 134 14.43 9.70 5.24
CA VAL A 134 13.24 10.55 5.07
C VAL A 134 12.01 9.65 5.07
N ASP A 135 10.99 10.04 5.84
CA ASP A 135 9.70 9.37 5.81
C ASP A 135 8.95 9.71 4.52
N MET A 136 8.60 8.65 3.80
CA MET A 136 7.97 8.69 2.49
C MET A 136 6.61 8.01 2.55
N CYS A 137 5.74 8.39 1.62
CA CYS A 137 4.46 7.75 1.43
C CYS A 137 4.15 7.55 -0.05
N ILE A 138 3.27 6.58 -0.30
CA ILE A 138 2.71 6.28 -1.60
C ILE A 138 1.30 6.87 -1.67
N LEU A 139 1.00 7.64 -2.72
CA LEU A 139 -0.32 8.18 -3.01
C LEU A 139 -0.81 7.70 -4.36
N CYS A 140 -2.02 7.15 -4.42
CA CYS A 140 -2.69 6.93 -5.70
C CYS A 140 -3.07 8.27 -6.36
N GLN A 141 -3.23 8.29 -7.69
CA GLN A 141 -3.59 9.52 -8.42
C GLN A 141 -4.85 10.21 -7.88
N LYS A 142 -5.86 9.43 -7.44
CA LYS A 142 -7.12 9.96 -6.92
C LYS A 142 -6.90 10.78 -5.64
N CYS A 143 -6.15 10.23 -4.68
CA CYS A 143 -5.86 10.92 -3.41
C CYS A 143 -4.97 12.12 -3.64
N HIS A 144 -3.89 11.98 -4.42
CA HIS A 144 -3.03 13.11 -4.76
C HIS A 144 -3.83 14.23 -5.47
N GLY A 145 -4.68 13.88 -6.44
CA GLY A 145 -5.48 14.83 -7.19
C GLY A 145 -6.51 15.56 -6.33
N ALA A 146 -7.22 14.86 -5.45
CA ALA A 146 -8.15 15.48 -4.49
C ALA A 146 -7.44 16.44 -3.54
N LEU A 147 -6.34 15.98 -2.92
CA LEU A 147 -5.54 16.79 -2.01
C LEU A 147 -4.94 18.02 -2.71
N SER A 148 -4.46 17.87 -3.95
CA SER A 148 -3.95 19.02 -4.73
C SER A 148 -5.05 20.06 -5.01
N LYS A 149 -6.31 19.63 -5.11
CA LYS A 149 -7.48 20.49 -5.29
C LYS A 149 -8.07 21.01 -3.97
N GLY A 150 -7.47 20.66 -2.84
CA GLY A 150 -7.96 21.07 -1.52
C GLY A 150 -9.21 20.32 -1.06
N SER A 151 -9.46 19.11 -1.56
CA SER A 151 -10.58 18.27 -1.11
C SER A 151 -10.11 17.01 -0.36
N ILE A 152 -10.91 16.59 0.63
CA ILE A 152 -10.68 15.36 1.40
C ILE A 152 -10.95 14.16 0.48
N PRO A 153 -9.99 13.23 0.33
CA PRO A 153 -10.24 12.03 -0.46
C PRO A 153 -11.36 11.18 0.14
N LYS A 154 -12.30 10.73 -0.71
CA LYS A 154 -13.53 10.01 -0.33
C LYS A 154 -13.33 8.81 0.60
N PHE A 155 -12.24 8.08 0.41
CA PHE A 155 -11.92 6.87 1.17
C PHE A 155 -10.74 7.09 2.13
N SER A 156 -10.41 8.35 2.43
CA SER A 156 -9.41 8.63 3.45
C SER A 156 -9.95 8.30 4.83
N ALA A 157 -9.07 7.84 5.73
CA ALA A 157 -9.42 7.68 7.13
C ALA A 157 -9.88 9.00 7.79
N ALA A 158 -9.49 10.14 7.23
CA ALA A 158 -9.89 11.48 7.66
C ALA A 158 -11.29 11.92 7.19
N ASN A 159 -12.00 11.13 6.37
CA ASN A 159 -13.32 11.52 5.84
C ASN A 159 -14.47 11.31 6.84
N ASN A 160 -14.21 11.20 8.15
CA ASN A 160 -15.20 10.92 9.20
C ASN A 160 -16.04 9.63 8.99
N THR A 161 -15.67 8.78 8.02
CA THR A 161 -16.28 7.48 7.76
C THR A 161 -15.44 6.32 8.30
N TRP A 162 -14.38 6.62 9.05
CA TRP A 162 -13.48 5.62 9.59
C TRP A 162 -14.10 4.96 10.82
N LEU A 163 -14.19 3.64 10.78
CA LEU A 163 -14.84 2.81 11.82
C LEU A 163 -13.84 2.17 12.78
N GLY A 164 -12.54 2.46 12.64
CA GLY A 164 -11.46 1.79 13.37
C GLY A 164 -10.84 0.62 12.59
N ASP A 165 -9.96 -0.12 13.26
CA ASP A 165 -9.45 -1.41 12.78
C ASP A 165 -10.57 -2.46 12.82
N ILE A 166 -10.50 -3.46 11.93
CA ILE A 166 -11.41 -4.61 11.97
C ILE A 166 -11.11 -5.39 13.26
N PRO A 167 -12.09 -5.67 14.13
CA PRO A 167 -11.91 -6.48 15.34
C PRO A 167 -11.29 -7.83 15.02
N ALA A 168 -10.46 -8.38 15.92
CA ALA A 168 -9.75 -9.64 15.71
C ALA A 168 -10.71 -10.80 15.41
N GLU A 169 -11.92 -10.76 15.98
CA GLU A 169 -12.98 -11.75 15.80
C GLU A 169 -13.57 -11.75 14.37
N LEU A 170 -13.34 -10.68 13.61
CA LEU A 170 -13.80 -10.51 12.23
C LEU A 170 -12.64 -10.58 11.21
N GLN A 171 -11.41 -10.77 11.69
CA GLN A 171 -10.25 -11.04 10.84
C GLN A 171 -10.28 -12.55 10.53
N GLY A 172 -10.77 -12.90 9.35
CA GLY A 172 -10.93 -14.29 8.89
C GLY A 172 -9.62 -15.05 8.70
#